data_AF-A0A8J8MHF7-F1
#
_entry.id   AF-A0A8J8MHF7-F1
#
_cell.length_a   1.000
_cell.length_b   1.000
_cell.length_c   1.000
_cell.angle_alpha   90.00
_cell.angle_beta   90.00
_cell.angle_gamma   90.00
#
_symmetry.space_group_name_H-M   'P 1'
#
loop_
_entity.id
_entity.type
_entity.pdbx_description
1 polymer ?
#
loop_
_entity_poly.entity_id
_entity_poly.type
_entity_poly.pdbx_seq_one_letter_code
_entity_poly.pdbx_strand_id
1 'polypeptide(L)'
;MDLNELLQILENHFGKKARHYSLDTELNQIKCILYDSFVFKCQIDKRYGTFGGGIVLDDHESILINFFGKKLSLNSDELSIKSNLDIIDHYCRLRLPNKFIEMYNQSY
;
A
#
# COMPACT_ATOMS: atom_id res chain seq x y z
N MET A 1 -4.00 15.93 3.32
CA MET A 1 -3.98 14.47 3.33
C MET A 1 -4.70 13.98 4.56
N ASP A 2 -6.01 13.85 4.44
CA ASP A 2 -6.83 13.10 5.40
C ASP A 2 -6.98 11.62 4.96
N LEU A 3 -7.74 10.85 5.75
CA LEU A 3 -7.94 9.43 5.50
C LEU A 3 -8.72 9.15 4.19
N ASN A 4 -9.68 10.01 3.85
CA ASN A 4 -10.51 9.85 2.65
C ASN A 4 -9.71 10.20 1.39
N GLU A 5 -8.92 11.28 1.45
CA GLU A 5 -7.97 11.66 0.39
C GLU A 5 -6.95 10.53 0.16
N LEU A 6 -6.41 9.96 1.23
CA LEU A 6 -5.49 8.82 1.13
C LEU A 6 -6.18 7.60 0.51
N LEU A 7 -7.39 7.25 0.95
CA LEU A 7 -8.16 6.15 0.37
C LEU A 7 -8.36 6.35 -1.14
N GLN A 8 -8.78 7.55 -1.55
CA GLN A 8 -8.99 7.87 -2.95
C GLN A 8 -7.71 7.73 -3.77
N ILE A 9 -6.56 8.13 -3.24
CA ILE A 9 -5.25 7.93 -3.90
C ILE A 9 -4.95 6.45 -4.07
N LEU A 10 -5.18 5.63 -3.04
CA LEU A 10 -4.95 4.19 -3.10
C LEU A 10 -5.85 3.51 -4.13
N GLU A 11 -7.15 3.82 -4.11
CA GLU A 11 -8.13 3.27 -5.05
C GLU A 11 -7.80 3.65 -6.50
N ASN A 12 -7.43 4.91 -6.74
CA ASN A 12 -7.02 5.37 -8.07
C ASN A 12 -5.69 4.74 -8.53
N HIS A 13 -4.74 4.57 -7.63
CA HIS A 13 -3.41 4.06 -7.96
C HIS A 13 -3.42 2.55 -8.22
N PHE A 14 -3.96 1.77 -7.28
CA PHE A 14 -3.96 0.32 -7.39
C PHE A 14 -5.13 -0.20 -8.23
N GLY A 15 -6.28 0.49 -8.22
CA GLY A 15 -7.48 0.04 -8.90
C GLY A 15 -7.80 -1.42 -8.55
N LYS A 16 -7.96 -2.24 -9.58
CA LYS A 16 -8.26 -3.67 -9.45
C LYS A 16 -7.16 -4.50 -8.77
N LYS A 17 -5.94 -3.97 -8.61
CA LYS A 17 -4.83 -4.64 -7.93
C LYS A 17 -5.01 -4.70 -6.42
N ALA A 18 -5.88 -3.87 -5.85
CA ALA A 18 -6.13 -3.80 -4.42
C ALA A 18 -7.59 -4.13 -4.09
N ARG A 19 -7.80 -4.88 -3.01
CA ARG A 19 -9.11 -5.34 -2.56
C ARG A 19 -9.21 -5.32 -1.04
N HIS A 20 -10.42 -5.53 -0.53
CA HIS A 20 -10.67 -5.67 0.90
C HIS A 20 -10.12 -4.50 1.73
N TYR A 21 -10.39 -3.28 1.28
CA TYR A 21 -10.05 -2.09 2.04
C TYR A 21 -10.75 -2.13 3.40
N SER A 22 -9.98 -1.88 4.45
CA SER A 22 -10.43 -1.70 5.81
C SER A 22 -9.86 -0.40 6.33
N LEU A 23 -10.71 0.37 7.00
CA LEU A 23 -10.36 1.68 7.54
C LEU A 23 -10.43 1.61 9.06
N ASP A 24 -9.39 2.10 9.70
CA ASP A 24 -9.34 2.35 11.14
C ASP A 24 -9.26 3.87 11.34
N THR A 25 -10.38 4.47 11.72
CA THR A 25 -10.50 5.93 11.88
C THR A 25 -9.84 6.44 13.15
N GLU A 26 -9.68 5.58 14.17
CA GLU A 26 -8.98 5.90 15.41
C GLU A 26 -7.49 6.07 15.11
N LEU A 27 -6.90 5.06 14.48
CA LEU A 27 -5.48 5.01 14.11
C LEU A 27 -5.15 5.78 12.81
N ASN A 28 -6.15 6.27 12.08
CA ASN A 28 -5.98 6.94 10.78
C ASN A 28 -5.28 6.06 9.75
N GLN A 29 -5.68 4.79 9.71
CA GLN A 29 -4.97 3.74 8.99
C GLN A 29 -5.90 3.08 7.96
N ILE A 30 -5.32 2.69 6.83
CA ILE A 30 -5.95 1.89 5.79
C ILE A 30 -5.16 0.60 5.64
N LYS A 31 -5.87 -0.51 5.51
CA LYS A 31 -5.30 -1.83 5.19
C LYS A 31 -6.06 -2.43 4.03
N CYS A 32 -5.35 -3.01 3.06
CA CYS A 32 -5.93 -3.70 1.92
C CYS A 32 -5.07 -4.88 1.49
N ILE A 33 -5.60 -5.72 0.61
CA ILE A 33 -4.89 -6.85 0.01
C ILE A 33 -4.52 -6.48 -1.42
N LEU A 34 -3.21 -6.49 -1.70
CA LEU A 34 -2.66 -6.30 -3.05
C LEU A 34 -2.47 -7.66 -3.73
N TYR A 35 -2.95 -7.77 -4.97
CA TYR A 35 -2.79 -8.94 -5.83
C TYR A 35 -3.27 -10.26 -5.20
N ASP A 36 -4.30 -10.21 -4.36
CA ASP A 36 -4.78 -11.36 -3.55
C ASP A 36 -3.66 -12.06 -2.74
N SER A 37 -2.55 -11.35 -2.46
CA SER A 37 -1.31 -11.98 -1.97
C SER A 37 -0.62 -11.21 -0.84
N PHE A 38 -0.66 -9.87 -0.86
CA PHE A 38 0.10 -9.05 0.09
C PHE A 38 -0.83 -8.17 0.91
N VAL A 39 -0.64 -8.22 2.22
CA VAL A 39 -1.32 -7.30 3.13
C VAL A 39 -0.56 -5.97 3.13
N PHE A 40 -1.15 -4.94 2.54
CA PHE A 40 -0.62 -3.58 2.56
C PHE A 40 -1.32 -2.75 3.62
N LYS A 41 -0.55 -1.93 4.34
CA LYS A 41 -1.03 -1.04 5.38
C LYS A 41 -0.38 0.32 5.23
N CYS A 42 -1.15 1.40 5.36
CA CYS A 42 -0.63 2.76 5.40
C CYS A 42 -1.49 3.68 6.28
N GLN A 43 -0.93 4.82 6.64
CA GLN A 43 -1.56 5.81 7.50
C GLN A 43 -0.96 7.20 7.26
N ILE A 44 -1.69 8.23 7.65
CA ILE A 44 -1.11 9.56 7.91
C ILE A 44 -1.04 9.75 9.42
N ASP A 45 0.15 9.94 9.96
CA ASP A 45 0.33 10.25 11.37
C ASP A 45 -0.34 11.60 11.69
N LYS A 46 -1.34 11.61 12.59
CA LYS A 46 -2.10 12.82 12.93
C LYS A 46 -1.25 13.88 13.64
N ARG A 47 -0.15 13.49 14.30
CA ARG A 47 0.69 14.38 15.12
C ARG A 47 1.74 15.10 14.26
N TYR A 48 2.36 14.39 13.35
CA TYR A 48 3.46 14.90 12.50
C TYR A 48 3.03 15.15 11.06
N GLY A 49 1.84 14.70 10.66
CA GLY A 49 1.35 14.81 9.30
C GLY A 49 2.17 13.95 8.32
N THR A 50 2.86 12.91 8.79
CA THR A 50 3.76 12.11 7.95
C THR A 50 3.08 10.86 7.42
N PHE A 51 3.39 10.48 6.19
CA PHE A 51 2.99 9.20 5.64
C PHE A 51 3.79 8.05 6.28
N GLY A 52 3.10 6.98 6.65
CA GLY A 52 3.70 5.69 6.99
C GLY A 52 3.00 4.58 6.21
N GLY A 53 3.74 3.59 5.75
CA GLY A 53 3.14 2.43 5.12
C GLY A 53 4.14 1.34 4.76
N GLY A 54 3.61 0.17 4.41
CA GLY A 54 4.41 -0.98 4.00
C GLY A 54 3.61 -2.27 3.94
N ILE A 55 4.32 -3.36 3.69
CA ILE A 55 3.74 -4.71 3.61
C ILE A 55 3.84 -5.38 4.98
N VAL A 56 2.72 -5.88 5.49
CA VAL A 56 2.67 -6.66 6.72
C VAL A 56 3.22 -8.07 6.45
N LEU A 57 4.14 -8.54 7.30
CA LEU A 57 4.86 -9.80 7.11
C LEU A 57 4.37 -10.95 8.01
N ASP A 58 3.75 -10.63 9.14
CA ASP A 58 3.34 -11.61 10.15
C ASP A 58 2.13 -11.11 10.96
N ASP A 59 1.61 -12.00 11.81
CA ASP A 59 0.48 -11.72 12.71
C ASP A 59 0.83 -10.73 13.85
N HIS A 60 2.11 -10.43 14.03
CA HIS A 60 2.59 -9.40 14.97
C HIS A 60 2.64 -8.01 14.31
N GLU A 61 2.14 -7.89 13.08
CA GLU A 61 2.10 -6.66 12.29
C GLU A 61 3.51 -6.09 12.03
N SER A 62 4.54 -6.94 11.89
CA SER A 62 5.85 -6.51 11.40
C SER A 62 5.71 -5.92 9.98
N ILE A 63 6.13 -4.67 9.79
CA ILE A 63 5.97 -3.95 8.51
C ILE A 63 7.30 -3.87 7.76
N LEU A 64 7.32 -4.36 6.53
CA LEU A 64 8.39 -4.10 5.58
C LEU A 64 8.25 -2.68 5.01
N ILE A 65 9.22 -1.81 5.34
CA ILE A 65 9.28 -0.40 4.91
C ILE A 65 10.45 -0.11 3.96
N ASN A 66 11.28 -1.11 3.67
CA ASN A 66 12.45 -1.00 2.80
C ASN A 66 12.39 -2.05 1.69
N PHE A 67 12.32 -1.60 0.45
CA PHE A 67 12.07 -2.42 -0.73
C PHE A 67 13.32 -2.37 -1.63
N PHE A 68 14.18 -3.39 -1.53
CA PHE A 68 15.45 -3.46 -2.26
C PHE A 68 16.36 -2.22 -2.07
N GLY A 69 16.45 -1.72 -0.84
CA GLY A 69 17.26 -0.54 -0.51
C GLY A 69 16.54 0.79 -0.73
N LYS A 70 15.32 0.79 -1.28
CA LYS A 70 14.47 1.98 -1.39
C LYS A 70 13.57 2.09 -0.17
N LYS A 71 13.71 3.18 0.56
CA LYS A 71 12.80 3.56 1.65
C LYS A 71 11.64 4.38 1.10
N LEU A 72 10.48 4.24 1.73
CA LEU A 72 9.36 5.13 1.46
C LEU A 72 9.65 6.53 2.02
N SER A 73 9.24 7.56 1.30
CA SER A 73 9.18 8.93 1.78
C SER A 73 8.18 9.06 2.92
N LEU A 74 8.50 9.88 3.92
CA LEU A 74 7.58 10.24 5.00
C LEU A 74 6.66 11.42 4.64
N ASN A 75 6.86 12.03 3.47
CA ASN A 75 6.02 13.13 3.02
C ASN A 75 4.61 12.67 2.71
N SER A 76 3.61 13.46 3.11
CA SER A 76 2.20 13.16 2.91
C SER A 76 1.57 13.89 1.71
N ASP A 77 2.36 14.54 0.87
CA ASP A 77 1.85 15.10 -0.38
C ASP A 77 1.55 13.98 -1.39
N GLU A 78 0.56 14.22 -2.25
CA GLU A 78 0.05 13.20 -3.18
C GLU A 78 1.13 12.62 -4.10
N LEU A 79 2.08 13.44 -4.57
CA LEU A 79 3.15 13.01 -5.47
C LEU A 79 4.12 12.07 -4.76
N SER A 80 4.55 12.42 -3.55
CA SER A 80 5.39 11.57 -2.71
C SER A 80 4.69 10.24 -2.37
N ILE A 81 3.39 10.29 -2.04
CA ILE A 81 2.62 9.09 -1.75
C ILE A 81 2.54 8.19 -2.98
N LYS A 82 2.16 8.72 -4.14
CA LYS A 82 2.12 7.94 -5.39
C LYS A 82 3.46 7.27 -5.70
N SER A 83 4.57 7.99 -5.51
CA SER A 83 5.91 7.42 -5.68
C SER A 83 6.20 6.27 -4.70
N ASN A 84 5.74 6.38 -3.45
CA ASN A 84 5.82 5.28 -2.49
C ASN A 84 5.00 4.06 -2.96
N LEU A 85 3.80 4.29 -3.48
CA LEU A 85 2.93 3.22 -3.97
C LEU A 85 3.55 2.52 -5.19
N ASP A 86 4.23 3.24 -6.10
CA ASP A 86 4.96 2.65 -7.22
C ASP A 86 6.07 1.69 -6.76
N ILE A 87 6.79 2.04 -5.68
CA ILE A 87 7.83 1.17 -5.10
C ILE A 87 7.20 -0.14 -4.59
N ILE A 88 6.05 -0.05 -3.92
CA ILE A 88 5.33 -1.20 -3.38
C ILE A 88 4.75 -2.06 -4.51
N ASP A 89 4.09 -1.45 -5.50
CA ASP A 89 3.55 -2.14 -6.68
C ASP A 89 4.64 -2.94 -7.39
N HIS A 90 5.78 -2.29 -7.64
CA HIS A 90 6.93 -2.91 -8.27
C HIS A 90 7.46 -4.11 -7.48
N TYR A 91 7.62 -3.94 -6.15
CA TYR A 91 8.06 -5.02 -5.28
C TYR A 91 7.09 -6.22 -5.29
N CYS A 92 5.79 -5.97 -5.18
CA CYS A 92 4.77 -7.01 -5.21
C CYS A 92 4.82 -7.79 -6.52
N ARG A 93 4.88 -7.08 -7.66
CA ARG A 93 4.97 -7.70 -8.99
C ARG A 93 6.24 -8.54 -9.17
N LEU A 94 7.39 -8.09 -8.66
CA LEU A 94 8.63 -8.85 -8.73
C LEU A 94 8.57 -10.17 -7.93
N ARG A 95 7.78 -10.22 -6.87
CA ARG A 95 7.63 -11.43 -6.04
C ARG A 95 6.61 -12.43 -6.59
N LEU A 96 5.74 -12.00 -7.50
CA LEU A 96 4.72 -12.85 -8.08
C LEU A 96 5.22 -13.48 -9.40
N PRO A 97 5.04 -14.80 -9.60
CA PRO A 97 5.35 -15.44 -10.87
C PRO A 97 4.51 -14.85 -12.02
N ASN A 98 5.06 -14.82 -13.24
CA ASN A 98 4.34 -14.33 -14.43
C ASN A 98 2.98 -15.02 -14.61
N LYS A 99 2.91 -16.35 -14.45
CA LYS A 99 1.65 -17.13 -14.52
C LYS A 99 0.58 -16.64 -13.54
N PHE A 100 0.99 -16.15 -12.37
CA PHE A 100 0.08 -15.61 -11.37
C PHE A 100 -0.48 -14.26 -11.84
N ILE A 101 0.41 -13.35 -12.27
CA ILE A 101 0.02 -12.03 -12.78
C ILE A 101 -0.89 -12.14 -14.00
N GLU A 102 -0.59 -13.07 -14.90
CA GLU A 102 -1.43 -13.36 -16.08
C GLU A 102 -2.84 -13.79 -15.67
N MET A 103 -2.96 -14.76 -14.75
CA MET A 103 -4.25 -15.22 -14.25
C MET A 103 -5.02 -14.12 -13.51
N TYR A 104 -4.32 -13.32 -12.70
CA TYR A 104 -4.90 -12.19 -11.97
C TYR A 104 -5.53 -11.17 -12.94
N ASN A 105 -4.79 -10.79 -13.98
CA ASN A 105 -5.26 -9.82 -14.98
C ASN A 105 -6.41 -10.35 -15.85
N GLN A 106 -6.50 -11.67 -16.06
CA GLN A 106 -7.64 -12.26 -16.77
C GLN A 106 -8.92 -12.27 -15.93
N SER A 107 -8.78 -12.38 -14.60
CA SER A 107 -9.90 -12.49 -13.68
C SER A 107 -10.53 -11.13 -13.35
N TYR A 108 -9.78 -10.03 -13.53
CA TYR A 108 -10.14 -8.70 -13.06
C TYR A 108 -9.88 -7.63 -14.11
#